data_AF-A0A6N0ZJN7-F1
#
_entry.id   AF-A0A6N0ZJN7-F1
#
_cell.length_a   1.000
_cell.length_b   1.000
_cell.length_c   1.000
_cell.angle_alpha   90.00
_cell.angle_beta   90.00
_cell.angle_gamma   90.00
#
_symmetry.space_group_name_H-M   'P 1'
#
loop_
_entity.id
_entity.type
_entity.pdbx_description
1 polymer ?
#
loop_
_entity_poly.entity_id
_entity_poly.type
_entity_poly.pdbx_seq_one_letter_code
_entity_poly.pdbx_strand_id
1 'polypeptide(L)'
;MIMPRGSTEAIASLQIFKGISFPGDIRFRQILVTGPPGAGKSTLIMRLGGWSEEGYLDLGRKHWWRSEILAVRPREIHIGLPFVGLDEAVSVFDAQFLDRDPLPQVDFDRIMLPPRKRFVFTVDWYRRYVFEFLLPPAKLVFERRQIRARHSTHPVDAQLSLAICASQREIFHQLAVFMHAQGFQVYVREGIENPPLRFVEPTSRP
;
A
#
# COMPACT_ATOMS: atom_id res chain seq x y z
N MET A 1 -0.92 -15.92 -13.85
CA MET A 1 -1.88 -16.32 -12.80
C MET A 1 -2.84 -15.16 -12.59
N ILE A 2 -4.16 -15.35 -12.78
CA ILE A 2 -5.15 -14.29 -12.49
C ILE A 2 -5.30 -14.24 -10.97
N MET A 3 -4.82 -13.17 -10.32
CA MET A 3 -5.00 -12.98 -8.88
C MET A 3 -6.50 -12.84 -8.58
N PRO A 4 -7.05 -13.56 -7.59
CA PRO A 4 -8.45 -13.42 -7.22
C PRO A 4 -8.73 -11.96 -6.80
N ARG A 5 -9.88 -11.41 -7.18
CA ARG A 5 -10.36 -10.15 -6.58
C ARG A 5 -10.72 -10.46 -5.14
N GLY A 6 -9.86 -10.11 -4.18
CA GLY A 6 -10.14 -10.30 -2.76
C GLY A 6 -11.37 -9.48 -2.38
N SER A 7 -12.43 -10.15 -1.93
CA SER A 7 -13.59 -9.46 -1.33
C SER A 7 -13.19 -8.86 0.01
N THR A 8 -13.77 -7.71 0.33
CA THR A 8 -13.52 -7.01 1.60
C THR A 8 -14.80 -6.87 2.40
N GLU A 9 -14.68 -6.89 3.73
CA GLU A 9 -15.80 -6.65 4.64
C GLU A 9 -15.46 -5.61 5.71
N ALA A 10 -16.52 -5.08 6.34
CA ALA A 10 -16.38 -4.15 7.45
C ALA A 10 -15.85 -4.85 8.71
N ILE A 11 -15.06 -4.12 9.48
CA ILE A 11 -14.48 -4.62 10.73
C ILE A 11 -15.40 -4.23 11.90
N ALA A 12 -15.89 -5.23 12.64
CA ALA A 12 -16.83 -5.01 13.73
C ALA A 12 -16.20 -4.34 14.97
N SER A 13 -14.97 -4.73 15.32
CA SER A 13 -14.26 -4.17 16.48
C SER A 13 -13.26 -3.12 16.04
N LEU A 14 -13.59 -1.86 16.31
CA LEU A 14 -12.74 -0.70 16.00
C LEU A 14 -12.25 -0.02 17.27
N GLN A 15 -11.04 0.52 17.21
CA GLN A 15 -10.46 1.46 18.16
C GLN A 15 -10.12 2.77 17.44
N ILE A 16 -9.87 3.83 18.21
CA ILE A 16 -9.61 5.17 17.67
C ILE A 16 -8.19 5.60 18.02
N PHE A 17 -7.40 5.95 17.00
CA PHE A 17 -6.13 6.63 17.16
C PHE A 17 -6.26 8.06 16.60
N LYS A 18 -6.16 9.06 17.48
CA LYS A 18 -6.22 10.49 17.10
C LYS A 18 -7.40 10.82 16.17
N GLY A 19 -8.58 10.29 16.49
CA GLY A 19 -9.82 10.51 15.74
C GLY A 19 -10.00 9.60 14.50
N ILE A 20 -9.05 8.71 14.20
CA ILE A 20 -9.12 7.81 13.04
C ILE A 20 -9.38 6.37 13.51
N SER A 21 -10.32 5.69 12.87
CA SER A 21 -10.68 4.30 13.18
C SER A 21 -9.67 3.28 12.65
N PHE A 22 -9.31 2.32 13.50
CA PHE A 22 -8.44 1.17 13.22
C PHE A 22 -9.03 -0.11 13.83
N PRO A 23 -8.65 -1.31 13.34
CA PRO A 23 -9.06 -2.57 13.96
C PRO A 23 -8.64 -2.66 15.43
N GLY A 24 -9.48 -3.23 16.29
CA GLY A 24 -9.27 -3.23 17.75
C GLY A 24 -8.05 -4.01 18.25
N ASP A 25 -7.47 -4.89 17.44
CA ASP A 25 -6.34 -5.76 17.80
C ASP A 25 -4.97 -5.19 17.41
N ILE A 26 -4.93 -4.13 16.60
CA ILE A 26 -3.66 -3.55 16.14
C ILE A 26 -3.07 -2.57 17.15
N ARG A 27 -1.75 -2.42 17.13
CA ARG A 27 -1.04 -1.42 17.92
C ARG A 27 -0.61 -0.27 17.03
N PHE A 28 -0.73 0.94 17.55
CA PHE A 28 -0.32 2.17 16.86
C PHE A 28 1.09 2.11 16.24
N ARG A 29 2.06 1.49 16.95
CA ARG A 29 3.45 1.31 16.49
C ARG A 29 3.65 0.20 15.46
N GLN A 30 2.61 -0.42 14.91
CA GLN A 30 2.70 -1.40 13.82
C GLN A 30 2.32 -0.80 12.46
N ILE A 31 1.66 0.36 12.45
CA ILE A 31 0.99 0.92 11.27
C ILE A 31 2.01 1.43 10.25
N LEU A 32 1.85 0.99 9.00
CA LEU A 32 2.51 1.48 7.80
C LEU A 32 1.43 1.86 6.80
N VAL A 33 1.43 3.09 6.31
CA VAL A 33 0.45 3.59 5.35
C VAL A 33 1.04 3.59 3.95
N THR A 34 0.35 2.98 3.00
CA THR A 34 0.73 2.98 1.58
C THR A 34 -0.48 3.13 0.65
N GLY A 35 -0.23 3.26 -0.65
CA GLY A 35 -1.25 3.55 -1.66
C GLY A 35 -0.73 4.40 -2.82
N PRO A 36 -1.54 4.60 -3.88
CA PRO A 36 -1.13 5.34 -5.07
C PRO A 36 -0.79 6.81 -4.78
N PRO A 37 -0.05 7.48 -5.68
CA PRO A 37 0.18 8.92 -5.59
C PRO A 37 -1.16 9.67 -5.54
N GLY A 38 -1.25 10.72 -4.72
CA GLY A 38 -2.49 11.50 -4.54
C GLY A 38 -3.57 10.86 -3.66
N ALA A 39 -3.34 9.67 -3.09
CA ALA A 39 -4.32 8.99 -2.24
C ALA A 39 -4.64 9.72 -0.91
N GLY A 40 -3.71 10.53 -0.40
CA GLY A 40 -3.83 11.23 0.89
C GLY A 40 -3.03 10.60 2.04
N LYS A 41 -2.02 9.77 1.72
CA LYS A 41 -1.16 9.08 2.70
C LYS A 41 -0.51 10.04 3.69
N SER A 42 0.08 11.13 3.18
CA SER A 42 0.77 12.13 4.02
C SER A 42 -0.21 12.82 4.96
N THR A 43 -1.41 13.15 4.48
CA THR A 43 -2.47 13.71 5.32
C THR A 43 -2.90 12.74 6.42
N LEU A 44 -3.03 11.45 6.12
CA LEU A 44 -3.36 10.43 7.11
C LEU A 44 -2.28 10.33 8.18
N ILE A 45 -1.02 10.24 7.77
CA ILE A 45 0.12 10.10 8.68
C ILE A 45 0.34 11.35 9.52
N MET A 46 0.19 12.55 8.95
CA MET A 46 0.27 13.80 9.72
C MET A 46 -0.81 13.87 10.81
N ARG A 47 -2.06 13.47 10.51
CA ARG A 47 -3.12 13.41 11.53
C ARG A 47 -2.84 12.37 12.61
N LEU A 48 -2.24 11.24 12.23
CA LEU A 48 -1.73 10.27 13.19
C LEU A 48 -0.51 10.79 13.95
N GLY A 49 0.06 11.96 13.61
CA GLY A 49 1.33 12.46 14.13
C GLY A 49 2.45 11.44 13.97
N GLY A 50 2.44 10.73 12.84
CA GLY A 50 3.51 9.87 12.39
C GLY A 50 4.51 10.62 11.51
N TRP A 51 5.36 9.84 10.85
CA TRP A 51 6.45 10.38 10.02
C TRP A 51 6.06 10.34 8.55
N SER A 52 5.88 11.51 7.94
CA SER A 52 5.48 11.67 6.54
C SER A 52 6.66 11.75 5.57
N GLU A 53 7.90 11.79 6.04
CA GLU A 53 9.07 11.74 5.16
C GLU A 53 9.03 10.45 4.33
N GLU A 54 9.20 10.58 3.02
CA GLU A 54 8.96 9.50 2.06
C GLU A 54 9.91 8.32 2.31
N GLY A 55 9.38 7.28 2.94
CA GLY A 55 10.10 6.04 3.10
C GLY A 55 9.94 5.16 1.89
N TYR A 56 10.99 5.02 1.08
CA TYR A 56 11.00 4.08 -0.04
C TYR A 56 11.29 2.66 0.44
N LEU A 57 10.43 1.72 0.05
CA LEU A 57 10.57 0.30 0.35
C LEU A 57 10.49 -0.51 -0.94
N ASP A 58 11.64 -1.02 -1.38
CA ASP A 58 11.76 -1.95 -2.49
C ASP A 58 11.39 -3.37 -2.04
N LEU A 59 10.31 -3.93 -2.59
CA LEU A 59 9.85 -5.28 -2.26
C LEU A 59 10.59 -6.40 -3.02
N GLY A 60 11.32 -6.08 -4.09
CA GLY A 60 12.21 -7.00 -4.78
C GLY A 60 13.55 -7.17 -4.06
N ARG A 61 13.92 -6.23 -3.19
CA ARG A 61 15.17 -6.29 -2.41
C ARG A 61 15.11 -7.34 -1.31
N LYS A 62 16.11 -8.22 -1.28
CA LYS A 62 16.29 -9.19 -0.20
C LYS A 62 16.38 -8.48 1.15
N HIS A 63 15.65 -8.99 2.15
CA HIS A 63 15.63 -8.46 3.52
C HIS A 63 14.99 -7.07 3.72
N TRP A 64 14.15 -6.59 2.80
CA TRP A 64 13.45 -5.31 2.94
C TRP A 64 12.69 -5.16 4.29
N TRP A 65 12.20 -6.27 4.85
CA TRP A 65 11.49 -6.30 6.15
C TRP A 65 12.37 -5.89 7.34
N ARG A 66 13.70 -5.80 7.15
CA ARG A 66 14.65 -5.30 8.15
C ARG A 66 15.05 -3.84 7.92
N SER A 67 14.56 -3.20 6.86
CA SER A 67 14.96 -1.85 6.50
C SER A 67 14.70 -0.87 7.66
N GLU A 68 15.67 0.02 7.90
CA GLU A 68 15.58 1.07 8.94
C GLU A 68 14.41 2.00 8.69
N ILE A 69 13.98 2.14 7.44
CA ILE A 69 12.81 2.94 7.09
C ILE A 69 11.54 2.44 7.78
N LEU A 70 11.50 1.15 8.09
CA LEU A 70 10.39 0.53 8.79
C LEU A 70 10.48 0.74 10.30
N ALA A 71 11.58 1.24 10.88
CA ALA A 71 11.81 1.27 12.32
C ALA A 71 10.86 2.24 13.06
N VAL A 72 10.62 3.41 12.47
CA VAL A 72 9.77 4.47 13.05
C VAL A 72 8.36 4.36 12.49
N ARG A 73 7.35 4.27 13.36
CA ARG A 73 5.94 4.03 13.00
C ARG A 73 5.00 4.76 13.97
N PRO A 74 3.82 5.25 13.52
CA PRO A 74 3.24 5.11 12.18
C PRO A 74 3.99 5.91 11.13
N ARG A 75 4.06 5.38 9.90
CA ARG A 75 4.83 5.99 8.81
C ARG A 75 4.19 5.78 7.44
N GLU A 76 4.35 6.77 6.57
CA GLU A 76 4.07 6.64 5.14
C GLU A 76 5.20 5.89 4.44
N ILE A 77 4.86 4.87 3.65
CA ILE A 77 5.81 4.14 2.81
C ILE A 77 5.38 4.18 1.34
N HIS A 78 6.36 4.46 0.50
CA HIS A 78 6.29 4.35 -0.95
C HIS A 78 6.88 3.01 -1.34
N ILE A 79 6.25 2.33 -2.30
CA ILE A 79 6.56 0.95 -2.62
C ILE A 79 7.21 0.89 -3.99
N GLY A 80 8.44 0.37 -4.01
CA GLY A 80 9.08 -0.13 -5.22
C GLY A 80 8.61 -1.54 -5.52
N LEU A 81 8.08 -1.76 -6.73
CA LEU A 81 7.60 -3.05 -7.18
C LEU A 81 8.44 -3.56 -8.35
N PRO A 82 8.77 -4.87 -8.38
CA PRO A 82 9.28 -5.49 -9.59
C PRO A 82 8.14 -5.56 -10.63
N PHE A 83 8.43 -5.11 -11.85
CA PHE A 83 7.51 -5.18 -12.97
C PHE A 83 8.06 -6.05 -14.08
N VAL A 84 7.17 -6.69 -14.84
CA VAL A 84 7.54 -7.47 -16.02
C VAL A 84 8.20 -6.54 -17.04
N GLY A 85 9.42 -6.90 -17.48
CA GLY A 85 10.19 -6.10 -18.43
C GLY A 85 10.99 -4.93 -17.84
N LEU A 86 11.02 -4.79 -16.49
CA LEU A 86 11.90 -3.87 -15.78
C LEU A 86 12.84 -4.64 -14.85
N ASP A 87 14.15 -4.38 -14.96
CA ASP A 87 15.19 -5.10 -14.21
C ASP A 87 15.21 -4.73 -12.72
N GLU A 88 14.96 -3.46 -12.42
CA GLU A 88 14.91 -2.94 -11.05
C GLU A 88 13.46 -2.74 -10.59
N ALA A 89 13.26 -2.77 -9.27
CA ALA A 89 11.98 -2.40 -8.69
C ALA A 89 11.80 -0.88 -8.76
N VAL A 90 10.64 -0.43 -9.24
CA VAL A 90 10.32 1.00 -9.41
C VAL A 90 8.98 1.34 -8.78
N SER A 91 8.75 2.62 -8.50
CA SER A 91 7.44 3.11 -8.07
C SER A 91 6.51 3.31 -9.27
N VAL A 92 5.20 3.19 -9.04
CA VAL A 92 4.18 3.39 -10.09
C VAL A 92 4.10 4.82 -10.64
N PHE A 93 4.86 5.76 -10.08
CA PHE A 93 4.95 7.15 -10.52
C PHE A 93 6.32 7.51 -11.11
N ASP A 94 7.25 6.55 -11.18
CA ASP A 94 8.55 6.78 -11.80
C ASP A 94 8.42 6.78 -13.32
N ALA A 95 9.25 7.58 -14.00
CA ALA A 95 9.27 7.66 -15.47
C ALA A 95 9.47 6.29 -16.13
N GLN A 96 10.32 5.43 -15.53
CA GLN A 96 10.57 4.06 -16.01
C GLN A 96 9.30 3.20 -16.10
N PHE A 97 8.31 3.48 -15.25
CA PHE A 97 6.99 2.85 -15.27
C PHE A 97 6.03 3.59 -16.21
N LEU A 98 5.97 4.92 -16.13
CA LEU A 98 5.00 5.74 -16.86
C LEU A 98 5.28 5.81 -18.38
N ASP A 99 6.54 5.71 -18.81
CA ASP A 99 6.96 5.79 -20.21
C ASP A 99 6.71 4.47 -21.00
N ARG A 100 6.08 3.48 -20.37
CA ARG A 100 5.74 2.19 -20.98
C ARG A 100 4.29 2.17 -21.46
N ASP A 101 4.08 1.71 -22.69
CA ASP A 101 2.76 1.47 -23.26
C ASP A 101 2.67 0.04 -23.85
N PRO A 102 1.84 -0.86 -23.30
CA PRO A 102 1.00 -0.66 -22.11
C PRO A 102 1.82 -0.55 -20.81
N LEU A 103 1.21 0.00 -19.76
CA LEU A 103 1.81 0.02 -18.41
C LEU A 103 2.15 -1.42 -17.97
N PRO A 104 3.34 -1.66 -17.41
CA PRO A 104 3.79 -3.01 -17.14
C PRO A 104 3.04 -3.62 -15.94
N GLN A 105 2.87 -4.94 -15.95
CA GLN A 105 2.25 -5.68 -14.86
C GLN A 105 3.26 -5.98 -13.75
N VAL A 106 2.77 -6.08 -12.50
CA VAL A 106 3.60 -6.47 -11.35
C VAL A 106 4.07 -7.91 -11.53
N ASP A 107 5.37 -8.13 -11.31
CA ASP A 107 5.96 -9.47 -11.26
C ASP A 107 6.00 -9.95 -9.81
N PHE A 108 4.91 -10.59 -9.37
CA PHE A 108 4.76 -11.05 -7.99
C PHE A 108 5.79 -12.11 -7.58
N ASP A 109 6.34 -12.87 -8.53
CA ASP A 109 7.32 -13.92 -8.25
C ASP A 109 8.68 -13.35 -7.84
N ARG A 110 8.95 -12.09 -8.22
CA ARG A 110 10.15 -11.34 -7.80
C ARG A 110 10.00 -10.64 -6.46
N ILE A 111 8.81 -10.62 -5.86
CA ILE A 111 8.63 -10.03 -4.52
C ILE A 111 9.28 -10.94 -3.48
N MET A 112 10.23 -10.39 -2.73
CA MET A 112 10.90 -11.11 -1.65
C MET A 112 9.98 -11.17 -0.42
N LEU A 113 9.85 -12.34 0.19
CA LEU A 113 9.02 -12.52 1.39
C LEU A 113 9.87 -12.72 2.65
N PRO A 114 9.45 -12.19 3.81
CA PRO A 114 10.14 -12.45 5.06
C PRO A 114 10.02 -13.94 5.44
N PRO A 115 11.01 -14.48 6.16
CA PRO A 115 10.93 -15.84 6.66
C PRO A 115 9.75 -15.98 7.62
N ARG A 116 9.03 -17.10 7.53
CA ARG A 116 8.01 -17.49 8.51
C ARG A 116 8.68 -17.65 9.88
N LYS A 117 7.98 -17.26 10.95
CA LYS A 117 8.43 -17.50 12.32
C LYS A 117 8.63 -19.00 12.53
N ARG A 118 9.83 -19.41 12.94
CA ARG A 118 10.15 -20.83 13.21
C ARG A 118 10.25 -21.16 14.70
N PHE A 119 10.70 -20.19 15.51
CA PHE A 119 10.93 -20.39 16.94
C PHE A 119 10.28 -19.28 17.77
N VAL A 120 9.99 -19.56 19.04
CA VAL A 120 9.24 -18.66 19.94
C VAL A 120 9.89 -17.27 20.06
N PHE A 121 11.23 -17.22 20.15
CA PHE A 121 12.00 -15.98 20.31
C PHE A 121 12.37 -15.27 18.98
N THR A 122 12.04 -15.87 17.84
CA THR A 122 12.27 -15.21 16.54
C THR A 122 11.17 -14.19 16.24
N VAL A 123 11.56 -13.10 15.55
CA VAL A 123 10.63 -12.04 15.15
C VAL A 123 9.58 -12.58 14.18
N ASP A 124 8.31 -12.32 14.48
CA ASP A 124 7.20 -12.57 13.57
C ASP A 124 7.03 -11.37 12.62
N TRP A 125 7.68 -11.40 11.47
CA TRP A 125 7.65 -10.28 10.51
C TRP A 125 6.25 -10.00 9.96
N TYR A 126 5.40 -11.03 9.85
CA TYR A 126 4.04 -10.92 9.30
C TYR A 126 3.08 -10.24 10.29
N ARG A 127 3.34 -10.37 11.60
CA ARG A 127 2.60 -9.65 12.65
C ARG A 127 3.30 -8.39 13.14
N ARG A 128 4.57 -8.16 12.77
CA ARG A 128 5.32 -6.97 13.19
C ARG A 128 4.78 -5.69 12.56
N TYR A 129 4.23 -5.80 11.36
CA TYR A 129 3.76 -4.69 10.55
C TYR A 129 2.29 -4.86 10.19
N VAL A 130 1.57 -3.74 10.22
CA VAL A 130 0.20 -3.61 9.72
C VAL A 130 0.24 -2.68 8.52
N PHE A 131 -0.11 -3.18 7.34
CA PHE A 131 -0.15 -2.41 6.11
C PHE A 131 -1.55 -1.86 5.89
N GLU A 132 -1.66 -0.54 5.94
CA GLU A 132 -2.87 0.21 5.66
C GLU A 132 -2.80 0.76 4.23
N PHE A 133 -3.60 0.19 3.34
CA PHE A 133 -3.71 0.62 1.94
C PHE A 133 -4.82 1.66 1.80
N LEU A 134 -4.43 2.90 1.50
CA LEU A 134 -5.37 3.98 1.20
C LEU A 134 -5.66 3.98 -0.31
N LEU A 135 -6.82 3.45 -0.71
CA LEU A 135 -7.24 3.22 -2.09
C LEU A 135 -8.53 3.98 -2.47
N PRO A 136 -8.55 5.32 -2.44
CA PRO A 136 -9.68 6.11 -2.92
C PRO A 136 -10.05 5.78 -4.37
N PRO A 137 -11.30 6.07 -4.80
CA PRO A 137 -11.71 5.95 -6.18
C PRO A 137 -10.78 6.72 -7.13
N ALA A 138 -10.44 6.12 -8.28
CA ALA A 138 -9.49 6.70 -9.24
C ALA A 138 -9.90 8.10 -9.73
N LYS A 139 -11.20 8.35 -9.89
CA LYS A 139 -11.74 9.66 -10.25
C LYS A 139 -11.40 10.73 -9.22
N LEU A 140 -11.57 10.42 -7.93
CA LEU A 140 -11.22 11.33 -6.84
C LEU A 140 -9.71 11.62 -6.79
N VAL A 141 -8.88 10.59 -7.02
CA VAL A 141 -7.42 10.76 -7.10
C VAL A 141 -7.05 11.67 -8.28
N PHE A 142 -7.65 11.43 -9.45
CA PHE A 142 -7.43 12.23 -10.64
C PHE A 142 -7.79 13.70 -10.43
N GLU A 143 -8.98 14.00 -9.88
CA GLU A 143 -9.39 15.37 -9.55
C GLU A 143 -8.41 16.05 -8.58
N ARG A 144 -7.99 15.36 -7.52
CA ARG A 144 -6.99 15.87 -6.56
C ARG A 144 -5.65 16.14 -7.20
N ARG A 145 -5.17 15.25 -8.07
CA ARG A 145 -3.89 15.40 -8.78
C ARG A 145 -3.95 16.50 -9.84
N GLN A 146 -5.08 16.69 -10.51
CA GLN A 146 -5.28 17.81 -11.44
C GLN A 146 -5.17 19.16 -10.72
N ILE A 147 -5.76 19.28 -9.52
CA ILE A 147 -5.65 20.51 -8.72
C ILE A 147 -4.18 20.77 -8.34
N ARG A 148 -3.46 19.73 -7.90
CA ARG A 148 -2.02 19.85 -7.55
C ARG A 148 -1.14 20.19 -8.74
N ALA A 149 -1.39 19.57 -9.90
CA ALA A 149 -0.66 19.82 -11.13
C ALA A 149 -0.79 21.28 -11.59
N ARG A 150 -1.96 21.92 -11.39
CA ARG A 150 -2.14 23.35 -11.68
C ARG A 150 -1.22 24.26 -10.85
N HIS A 151 -0.81 23.80 -9.68
CA HIS A 151 0.15 24.51 -8.84
C HIS A 151 1.63 24.17 -9.17
N SER A 152 1.89 23.33 -10.20
CA SER A 152 3.23 22.93 -10.69
C SER A 152 4.19 22.39 -9.63
N THR A 153 3.68 21.86 -8.51
CA THR A 153 4.52 21.42 -7.39
C THR A 153 5.09 20.02 -7.56
N HIS A 154 4.62 19.21 -8.51
CA HIS A 154 5.00 17.81 -8.64
C HIS A 154 5.18 17.35 -10.10
N PRO A 155 6.41 17.00 -10.54
CA PRO A 155 6.68 16.56 -11.92
C PRO A 155 6.03 15.21 -12.28
N VAL A 156 5.66 14.39 -11.29
CA VAL A 156 4.99 13.09 -11.49
C VAL A 156 3.58 13.21 -12.10
N ASP A 157 3.03 14.42 -12.20
CA ASP A 157 1.70 14.69 -12.77
C ASP A 157 1.75 15.13 -14.24
N ALA A 158 2.93 15.15 -14.88
CA ALA A 158 3.08 15.59 -16.28
C ALA A 158 2.29 14.72 -17.28
N GLN A 159 2.20 13.41 -17.04
CA GLN A 159 1.47 12.45 -17.88
C GLN A 159 0.12 12.04 -17.26
N LEU A 160 -0.47 12.87 -16.39
CA LEU A 160 -1.66 12.50 -15.60
C LEU A 160 -2.89 12.17 -16.48
N SER A 161 -3.42 10.95 -16.34
CA SER A 161 -4.70 10.55 -16.93
C SER A 161 -5.54 9.75 -15.93
N LEU A 162 -6.86 9.70 -16.14
CA LEU A 162 -7.74 8.86 -15.33
C LEU A 162 -7.35 7.38 -15.45
N ALA A 163 -6.92 6.93 -16.64
CA ALA A 163 -6.47 5.57 -16.89
C ALA A 163 -5.22 5.21 -16.09
N ILE A 164 -4.26 6.14 -15.96
CA ILE A 164 -3.08 5.96 -15.11
C ILE A 164 -3.50 5.90 -13.65
N CYS A 165 -4.36 6.80 -13.16
CA CYS A 165 -4.86 6.75 -11.78
C CYS A 165 -5.57 5.41 -11.47
N ALA A 166 -6.37 4.90 -12.42
CA ALA A 166 -7.05 3.62 -12.27
C ALA A 166 -6.06 2.45 -12.23
N SER A 167 -5.07 2.44 -13.12
CA SER A 167 -4.03 1.40 -13.19
C SER A 167 -3.15 1.38 -11.95
N GLN A 168 -2.72 2.55 -11.47
CA GLN A 168 -1.95 2.69 -10.24
C GLN A 168 -2.75 2.19 -9.02
N ARG A 169 -4.03 2.59 -8.91
CA ARG A 169 -4.90 2.09 -7.83
C ARG A 169 -5.04 0.57 -7.90
N GLU A 170 -5.23 0.02 -9.09
CA GLU A 170 -5.38 -1.43 -9.28
C GLU A 170 -4.10 -2.20 -8.91
N ILE A 171 -2.91 -1.69 -9.26
CA ILE A 171 -1.63 -2.27 -8.82
C ILE A 171 -1.55 -2.36 -7.29
N PHE A 172 -1.89 -1.27 -6.58
CA PHE A 172 -1.90 -1.29 -5.12
C PHE A 172 -2.97 -2.21 -4.53
N HIS A 173 -4.12 -2.34 -5.19
CA HIS A 173 -5.15 -3.31 -4.79
C HIS A 173 -4.65 -4.74 -4.94
N GLN A 174 -4.03 -5.09 -6.07
CA GLN A 174 -3.45 -6.42 -6.30
C GLN A 174 -2.32 -6.72 -5.31
N LEU A 175 -1.48 -5.73 -4.99
CA LEU A 175 -0.46 -5.86 -3.95
C LEU A 175 -1.09 -6.14 -2.58
N ALA A 176 -2.15 -5.43 -2.21
CA ALA A 176 -2.84 -5.64 -0.94
C ALA A 176 -3.41 -7.05 -0.84
N VAL A 177 -4.05 -7.54 -1.92
CA VAL A 177 -4.56 -8.92 -2.01
C VAL A 177 -3.41 -9.93 -1.91
N PHE A 178 -2.32 -9.72 -2.64
CA PHE A 178 -1.15 -10.60 -2.60
C PHE A 178 -0.57 -10.67 -1.18
N MET A 179 -0.35 -9.52 -0.53
CA MET A 179 0.19 -9.47 0.82
C MET A 179 -0.74 -10.14 1.84
N HIS A 180 -2.05 -9.95 1.70
CA HIS A 180 -3.04 -10.64 2.53
C HIS A 180 -2.96 -12.17 2.33
N ALA A 181 -2.90 -12.65 1.09
CA ALA A 181 -2.75 -14.07 0.78
C ALA A 181 -1.43 -14.67 1.32
N GLN A 182 -0.37 -13.86 1.41
CA GLN A 182 0.88 -14.25 2.08
C GLN A 182 0.78 -14.22 3.62
N GLY A 183 -0.31 -13.75 4.20
CA GLY A 183 -0.56 -13.73 5.65
C GLY A 183 -0.04 -12.48 6.37
N PHE A 184 0.20 -11.38 5.65
CA PHE A 184 0.43 -10.08 6.30
C PHE A 184 -0.88 -9.53 6.88
N GLN A 185 -0.76 -8.68 7.90
CA GLN A 185 -1.89 -7.87 8.36
C GLN A 185 -2.09 -6.71 7.38
N VAL A 186 -3.16 -6.79 6.59
CA VAL A 186 -3.50 -5.84 5.52
C VAL A 186 -4.91 -5.32 5.72
N TYR A 187 -5.06 -4.00 5.63
CA TYR A 187 -6.34 -3.32 5.64
C TYR A 187 -6.43 -2.35 4.47
N VAL A 188 -7.65 -2.14 3.97
CA VAL A 188 -7.92 -1.22 2.87
C VAL A 188 -8.92 -0.17 3.33
N ARG A 189 -8.69 1.09 2.98
CA ARG A 189 -9.66 2.18 3.18
C ARG A 189 -9.74 3.07 1.95
N GLU A 190 -10.91 3.63 1.70
CA GLU A 190 -11.11 4.57 0.58
C GLU A 190 -10.77 6.02 0.95
N GLY A 191 -10.76 6.34 2.23
CA GLY A 191 -10.52 7.69 2.75
C GLY A 191 -10.15 7.68 4.22
N ILE A 192 -9.66 8.80 4.72
CA ILE A 192 -9.22 8.96 6.11
C ILE A 192 -10.39 8.79 7.08
N GLU A 193 -11.57 9.32 6.71
CA GLU A 193 -12.80 9.25 7.52
C GLU A 193 -13.53 7.91 7.38
N ASN A 194 -13.19 7.12 6.36
CA ASN A 194 -13.81 5.82 6.14
C ASN A 194 -13.18 4.78 7.07
N PRO A 195 -13.96 3.88 7.69
CA PRO A 195 -13.41 2.79 8.46
C PRO A 195 -12.59 1.85 7.56
N PRO A 196 -11.56 1.17 8.11
CA PRO A 196 -10.82 0.18 7.37
C PRO A 196 -11.68 -1.06 7.10
N LEU A 197 -11.44 -1.67 5.95
CA LEU A 197 -11.99 -2.94 5.52
C LEU A 197 -10.89 -4.01 5.60
N ARG A 198 -11.30 -5.24 5.90
CA ARG A 198 -10.40 -6.41 5.86
C ARG A 198 -10.74 -7.28 4.66
N PHE A 199 -9.73 -7.91 4.08
CA PHE A 199 -9.95 -8.97 3.10
C PHE A 199 -10.54 -10.21 3.79
N VAL A 200 -11.42 -10.91 3.09
CA VAL A 200 -11.92 -12.23 3.49
C VAL A 200 -11.38 -13.28 2.55
N GLU A 201 -11.01 -14.44 3.11
CA GLU A 201 -10.76 -15.61 2.28
C GLU A 201 -12.06 -15.99 1.57
N PRO A 202 -12.01 -16.39 0.28
CA PRO A 202 -13.18 -16.90 -0.39
C PRO A 202 -13.66 -18.12 0.41
N THR A 203 -14.87 -18.04 0.95
CA THR A 203 -15.51 -19.17 1.64
C THR A 203 -15.58 -20.29 0.61
N SER A 204 -14.73 -21.32 0.76
CA SER A 204 -14.94 -22.58 0.07
C SER A 204 -16.32 -23.06 0.53
N ARG A 205 -17.31 -23.01 -0.37
CA ARG A 205 -18.60 -23.64 -0.09
C ARG A 205 -18.32 -25.14 0.14
N PRO A 206 -18.94 -25.74 1.17
CA PRO A 206 -18.81 -27.18 1.44
C PRO A 206 -19.31 -28.03 0.28
#